data_AF-A0A2T0HSG6-F1
#
_entry.id   AF-A0A2T0HSG6-F1
#
_cell.length_a   1.000
_cell.length_b   1.000
_cell.length_c   1.000
_cell.angle_alpha   90.00
_cell.angle_beta   90.00
_cell.angle_gamma   90.00
#
_symmetry.space_group_name_H-M   'P 1'
#
loop_
_entity.id
_entity.type
_entity.pdbx_description
1 polymer ?
#
loop_
_entity_poly.entity_id
_entity_poly.type
_entity_poly.pdbx_seq_one_letter_code
_entity_poly.pdbx_strand_id
1 'polypeptide(L)'
;MHPVIKITLGMLREIYRDAFVFPLVSDIISESTTTVKTLNEQFQNLYFTFDSGVPPIHTNQQTKLFNLVKTAYDERRHEKLTDDMLGARFMMFELMVVWLYFHELGHLLQRHFLLKIIQPGDSIVSVSEIQEAVDFHSKTTDENYFLKSQAREILADLEGVDLTVSYMLKNKLFHMPGIYLLMCAQEIMFHRFFQSYPENFEIPEINHPNPVVRGEYVQGYLTNLVLDTLVKNGLISERKDAAYPITYLSIRASSMAGLFWANRYEEFDGGELPTFMRLASKENHEPKMQYVHTMRYWIDYQLEEIKSNHLCSPNFIEYFEGLRLYKK
;
A
#
# COMPACT_ATOMS: atom_id res chain seq x y z
N MET A 1 5.56 -12.41 27.85
CA MET A 1 4.99 -12.87 26.56
C MET A 1 5.87 -12.31 25.44
N HIS A 2 6.24 -13.11 24.43
CA HIS A 2 7.10 -12.67 23.33
C HIS A 2 6.26 -12.56 22.05
N PRO A 3 6.00 -11.35 21.54
CA PRO A 3 5.25 -11.21 20.30
C PRO A 3 6.10 -11.70 19.11
N VAL A 4 5.45 -12.25 18.07
CA VAL A 4 6.10 -12.88 16.91
C VAL A 4 5.45 -12.36 15.63
N ILE A 5 6.27 -12.01 14.64
CA ILE A 5 5.82 -11.72 13.26
C ILE A 5 5.57 -13.05 12.54
N LYS A 6 4.38 -13.25 11.97
CA LYS A 6 4.01 -14.47 11.25
C LYS A 6 3.54 -14.18 9.83
N ILE A 7 4.46 -14.29 8.87
CA ILE A 7 4.13 -14.27 7.45
C ILE A 7 4.04 -15.71 6.95
N THR A 8 2.88 -16.12 6.44
CA THR A 8 2.70 -17.50 5.96
C THR A 8 3.21 -17.69 4.54
N LEU A 9 3.60 -18.92 4.20
CA LEU A 9 3.92 -19.28 2.82
C LEU A 9 2.74 -19.08 1.86
N GLY A 10 1.50 -19.19 2.36
CA GLY A 10 0.29 -18.88 1.59
C GLY A 10 0.28 -17.42 1.15
N MET A 11 0.51 -16.48 2.07
CA MET A 11 0.59 -15.06 1.76
C MET A 11 1.71 -14.76 0.75
N LEU A 12 2.91 -15.34 0.96
CA LEU A 12 4.03 -15.15 0.02
C LEU A 12 3.71 -15.66 -1.39
N ARG A 13 2.98 -16.78 -1.52
CA ARG A 13 2.55 -17.32 -2.82
C ARG A 13 1.55 -16.39 -3.51
N GLU A 14 0.62 -15.81 -2.76
CA GLU A 14 -0.35 -14.85 -3.28
C GLU A 14 0.31 -13.54 -3.71
N ILE A 15 1.22 -12.99 -2.88
CA ILE A 15 2.03 -11.82 -3.24
C ILE A 15 2.83 -12.06 -4.52
N TYR A 16 3.46 -13.24 -4.63
CA TYR A 16 4.18 -13.59 -5.84
C TYR A 16 3.25 -13.72 -7.06
N ARG A 17 2.04 -14.28 -6.88
CA ARG A 17 1.02 -14.39 -7.94
C ARG A 17 0.56 -13.01 -8.41
N ASP A 18 0.45 -12.02 -7.54
CA ASP A 18 0.11 -10.65 -7.92
C ASP A 18 1.25 -10.00 -8.69
N ALA A 19 2.44 -10.00 -8.11
CA ALA A 19 3.62 -9.42 -8.74
C ALA A 19 3.95 -10.09 -10.08
N PHE A 20 3.64 -11.39 -10.23
CA PHE A 20 3.78 -12.11 -11.50
C PHE A 20 2.85 -11.59 -12.59
N VAL A 21 1.59 -11.36 -12.26
CA VAL A 21 0.52 -11.09 -13.23
C VAL A 21 0.35 -9.59 -13.47
N PHE A 22 0.66 -8.75 -12.48
CA PHE A 22 0.46 -7.30 -12.57
C PHE A 22 1.11 -6.66 -13.81
N PRO A 23 2.38 -6.95 -14.18
CA PRO A 23 2.95 -6.37 -15.39
C PRO A 23 2.21 -6.76 -16.67
N LEU A 24 1.75 -8.01 -16.77
CA LEU A 24 0.99 -8.50 -17.94
C LEU A 24 -0.36 -7.81 -18.07
N VAL A 25 -1.13 -7.75 -16.98
CA VAL A 25 -2.44 -7.10 -16.97
C VAL A 25 -2.31 -5.60 -17.19
N SER A 26 -1.31 -4.97 -16.59
CA SER A 26 -1.06 -3.55 -16.77
C SER A 26 -0.74 -3.20 -18.22
N ASP A 27 0.02 -4.06 -18.91
CA ASP A 27 0.35 -3.88 -20.32
C ASP A 27 -0.88 -4.06 -21.21
N ILE A 28 -1.69 -5.10 -20.95
CA ILE A 28 -2.98 -5.29 -21.63
C ILE A 28 -3.88 -4.06 -21.44
N ILE A 29 -3.99 -3.53 -20.22
CA ILE A 29 -4.79 -2.31 -19.97
C ILE A 29 -4.24 -1.13 -20.79
N SER A 30 -2.92 -0.98 -20.85
CA SER A 30 -2.27 0.10 -21.61
C SER A 30 -2.53 0.01 -23.12
N GLU A 31 -2.51 -1.20 -23.68
CA GLU A 31 -2.69 -1.44 -25.11
C GLU A 31 -4.17 -1.45 -25.54
N SER A 32 -5.05 -2.00 -24.71
CA SER A 32 -6.45 -2.25 -25.06
C SER A 32 -7.40 -1.11 -24.68
N THR A 33 -6.95 -0.14 -23.89
CA THR A 33 -7.78 0.97 -23.41
C THR A 33 -7.13 2.33 -23.67
N THR A 34 -7.89 3.40 -23.48
CA THR A 34 -7.34 4.77 -23.51
C THR A 34 -6.88 5.27 -22.14
N THR A 35 -6.99 4.47 -21.07
CA THR A 35 -6.76 4.93 -19.69
C THR A 35 -5.38 5.56 -19.50
N VAL A 36 -4.31 4.87 -19.90
CA VAL A 36 -2.94 5.38 -19.78
C VAL A 36 -2.72 6.62 -20.64
N LYS A 37 -3.22 6.59 -21.88
CA LYS A 37 -3.09 7.71 -22.81
C LYS A 37 -3.80 8.97 -22.29
N THR A 38 -5.05 8.85 -21.87
CA THR A 38 -5.85 9.95 -21.31
C THR A 38 -5.20 10.51 -20.04
N LEU A 39 -4.62 9.65 -19.19
CA LEU A 39 -3.89 10.11 -18.02
C LEU A 39 -2.62 10.89 -18.43
N ASN A 40 -1.81 10.37 -19.35
CA ASN A 40 -0.62 11.06 -19.84
C ASN A 40 -0.96 12.43 -20.47
N GLU A 41 -2.09 12.53 -21.18
CA GLU A 41 -2.59 13.79 -21.78
C GLU A 41 -2.97 14.84 -20.72
N GLN A 42 -3.41 14.43 -19.52
CA GLN A 42 -3.68 15.32 -18.39
C GLN A 42 -2.40 15.81 -17.67
N PHE A 43 -1.29 15.11 -17.87
CA PHE A 43 -0.01 15.33 -17.20
C PHE A 43 1.11 15.64 -18.19
N GLN A 44 0.98 16.77 -18.89
CA GLN A 44 1.94 17.20 -19.91
C GLN A 44 3.20 17.81 -19.30
N ASN A 45 4.31 17.76 -20.05
CA ASN A 45 5.60 18.37 -19.71
C ASN A 45 6.26 17.87 -18.41
N LEU A 46 5.91 16.66 -17.97
CA LEU A 46 6.60 15.98 -16.90
C LEU A 46 7.95 15.43 -17.37
N TYR A 47 8.96 15.46 -16.49
CA TYR A 47 10.25 14.81 -16.76
C TYR A 47 10.18 13.27 -16.65
N PHE A 48 9.08 12.74 -16.11
CA PHE A 48 8.86 11.30 -15.98
C PHE A 48 7.39 10.96 -16.26
N THR A 49 7.15 10.31 -17.39
CA THR A 49 5.92 9.63 -17.80
C THR A 49 6.30 8.37 -18.57
N PHE A 50 5.35 7.45 -18.76
CA PHE A 50 5.56 6.25 -19.56
C PHE A 50 4.27 5.80 -20.24
N ASP A 51 4.38 5.24 -21.44
CA ASP A 51 3.24 4.84 -22.27
C ASP A 51 2.87 3.35 -22.14
N SER A 52 3.76 2.54 -21.60
CA SER A 52 3.58 1.09 -21.36
C SER A 52 2.83 0.79 -20.06
N GLY A 53 2.41 -0.47 -19.86
CA GLY A 53 1.75 -0.88 -18.61
C GLY A 53 2.61 -0.70 -17.36
N VAL A 54 3.93 -0.88 -17.50
CA VAL A 54 4.92 -0.74 -16.43
C VAL A 54 5.97 0.31 -16.80
N PRO A 55 6.62 0.98 -15.82
CA PRO A 55 7.68 1.93 -16.11
C PRO A 55 8.93 1.21 -16.65
N PRO A 56 9.78 1.91 -17.44
CA PRO A 56 11.10 1.41 -17.80
C PRO A 56 11.95 1.14 -16.54
N ILE A 57 12.67 0.03 -16.52
CA ILE A 57 13.56 -0.37 -15.41
C ILE A 57 14.97 -0.59 -15.95
N HIS A 58 15.82 0.41 -15.71
CA HIS A 58 17.20 0.38 -16.16
C HIS A 58 18.04 -0.64 -15.36
N THR A 59 19.15 -1.10 -15.93
CA THR A 59 20.03 -2.11 -15.33
C THR A 59 20.49 -1.76 -13.91
N ASN A 60 20.73 -0.47 -13.63
CA ASN A 60 21.13 0.02 -12.30
C ASN A 60 19.97 0.08 -11.28
N GLN A 61 18.73 -0.18 -11.72
CA GLN A 61 17.51 -0.21 -10.92
C GLN A 61 17.00 -1.65 -10.71
N GLN A 62 17.59 -2.64 -11.37
CA GLN A 62 17.17 -4.03 -11.26
C GLN A 62 17.49 -4.60 -9.88
N THR A 63 16.54 -5.35 -9.31
CA THR A 63 16.73 -5.98 -8.00
C THR A 63 17.74 -7.13 -8.05
N LYS A 64 18.26 -7.51 -6.89
CA LYS A 64 19.11 -8.71 -6.78
C LYS A 64 18.34 -9.96 -7.22
N LEU A 65 17.05 -10.03 -6.90
CA LEU A 65 16.20 -11.15 -7.27
C LEU A 65 16.01 -11.25 -8.80
N PHE A 66 15.83 -10.12 -9.48
CA PHE A 66 15.81 -10.08 -10.94
C PHE A 66 17.10 -10.69 -11.52
N ASN A 67 18.26 -10.22 -11.04
CA ASN A 67 19.56 -10.66 -11.55
C ASN A 67 19.83 -12.15 -11.32
N LEU A 68 19.32 -12.73 -10.23
CA LEU A 68 19.44 -14.16 -9.95
C LEU A 68 18.61 -15.03 -10.92
N VAL A 69 17.46 -14.51 -11.38
CA VAL A 69 16.53 -15.29 -12.21
C VAL A 69 16.68 -14.99 -13.71
N LYS A 70 17.24 -13.82 -14.08
CA LYS A 70 17.38 -13.41 -15.48
C LYS A 70 18.11 -14.44 -16.34
N THR A 71 19.21 -15.00 -15.86
CA THR A 71 19.97 -16.02 -16.59
C THR A 71 19.11 -17.25 -16.91
N ALA A 72 18.36 -17.77 -15.91
CA ALA A 72 17.48 -18.92 -16.11
C ALA A 72 16.26 -18.59 -16.99
N TYR A 73 15.86 -17.32 -17.03
CA TYR A 73 14.78 -16.83 -17.89
C TYR A 73 15.23 -16.76 -19.36
N ASP A 74 16.43 -16.21 -19.62
CA ASP A 74 16.96 -16.04 -20.99
C ASP A 74 17.26 -17.37 -21.70
N GLU A 75 17.53 -18.42 -20.93
CA GLU A 75 17.70 -19.79 -21.44
C GLU A 75 16.39 -20.41 -21.97
N ARG A 76 15.24 -19.80 -21.70
CA ARG A 76 13.92 -20.29 -22.10
C ARG A 76 13.23 -19.27 -23.01
N ARG A 77 12.77 -19.70 -24.19
CA ARG A 77 11.94 -18.87 -25.07
C ARG A 77 10.63 -18.53 -24.36
N HIS A 78 10.54 -17.31 -23.87
CA HIS A 78 9.32 -16.77 -23.29
C HIS A 78 8.80 -15.65 -24.19
N GLU A 79 7.71 -15.90 -24.92
CA GLU A 79 7.28 -15.05 -26.04
C GLU A 79 6.52 -13.78 -25.63
N LYS A 80 6.41 -13.42 -24.34
CA LYS A 80 5.48 -12.35 -23.90
C LYS A 80 5.93 -11.40 -22.78
N LEU A 81 7.10 -11.53 -22.16
CA LEU A 81 7.54 -10.55 -21.15
C LEU A 81 8.77 -9.79 -21.63
N THR A 82 8.71 -8.47 -21.58
CA THR A 82 9.88 -7.60 -21.78
C THR A 82 10.77 -7.60 -20.53
N ASP A 83 12.01 -7.13 -20.68
CA ASP A 83 12.92 -6.95 -19.55
C ASP A 83 12.34 -6.00 -18.48
N ASP A 84 11.60 -4.96 -18.90
CA ASP A 84 10.91 -4.03 -17.99
C ASP A 84 9.80 -4.74 -17.21
N MET A 85 8.99 -5.60 -17.86
CA MET A 85 7.95 -6.39 -17.19
C MET A 85 8.55 -7.36 -16.18
N LEU A 86 9.66 -8.01 -16.54
CA LEU A 86 10.36 -8.93 -15.64
C LEU A 86 11.00 -8.18 -14.47
N GLY A 87 11.58 -7.01 -14.72
CA GLY A 87 12.08 -6.09 -13.69
C GLY A 87 10.97 -5.67 -12.73
N ALA A 88 9.82 -5.27 -13.28
CA ALA A 88 8.69 -4.75 -12.51
C ALA A 88 8.12 -5.84 -11.61
N ARG A 89 7.98 -7.06 -12.14
CA ARG A 89 7.56 -8.23 -11.37
C ARG A 89 8.43 -8.45 -10.14
N PHE A 90 9.75 -8.51 -10.29
CA PHE A 90 10.63 -8.84 -9.17
C PHE A 90 10.80 -7.67 -8.20
N MET A 91 10.78 -6.44 -8.70
CA MET A 91 10.78 -5.26 -7.84
C MET A 91 9.49 -5.16 -7.02
N MET A 92 8.34 -5.36 -7.65
CA MET A 92 7.05 -5.35 -6.97
C MET A 92 6.94 -6.48 -5.95
N PHE A 93 7.39 -7.70 -6.29
CA PHE A 93 7.44 -8.80 -5.32
C PHE A 93 8.29 -8.45 -4.09
N GLU A 94 9.49 -7.90 -4.31
CA GLU A 94 10.38 -7.49 -3.22
C GLU A 94 9.72 -6.40 -2.36
N LEU A 95 9.16 -5.35 -2.97
CA LEU A 95 8.52 -4.25 -2.26
C LEU A 95 7.27 -4.68 -1.49
N MET A 96 6.44 -5.57 -2.05
CA MET A 96 5.27 -6.12 -1.34
C MET A 96 5.69 -6.91 -0.10
N VAL A 97 6.70 -7.78 -0.22
CA VAL A 97 7.19 -8.58 0.93
C VAL A 97 7.86 -7.69 1.99
N VAL A 98 8.67 -6.71 1.55
CA VAL A 98 9.35 -5.78 2.46
C VAL A 98 8.33 -4.92 3.22
N TRP A 99 7.36 -4.36 2.51
CA TRP A 99 6.31 -3.54 3.13
C TRP A 99 5.46 -4.36 4.09
N LEU A 100 5.04 -5.57 3.69
CA LEU A 100 4.32 -6.50 4.57
C LEU A 100 5.11 -6.77 5.87
N TYR A 101 6.39 -7.11 5.73
CA TYR A 101 7.24 -7.34 6.89
C TYR A 101 7.32 -6.13 7.82
N PHE A 102 7.44 -4.92 7.26
CA PHE A 102 7.51 -3.71 8.07
C PHE A 102 6.16 -3.27 8.65
N HIS A 103 5.05 -3.53 7.96
CA HIS A 103 3.70 -3.37 8.51
C HIS A 103 3.53 -4.23 9.77
N GLU A 104 3.84 -5.53 9.68
CA GLU A 104 3.79 -6.45 10.82
C GLU A 104 4.77 -6.08 11.94
N LEU A 105 5.97 -5.60 11.56
CA LEU A 105 6.92 -5.05 12.53
C LEU A 105 6.37 -3.79 13.21
N GLY A 106 5.64 -2.93 12.49
CA GLY A 106 4.99 -1.73 13.02
C GLY A 106 4.02 -2.07 14.16
N HIS A 107 3.22 -3.13 14.03
CA HIS A 107 2.38 -3.61 15.14
C HIS A 107 3.17 -3.93 16.42
N LEU A 108 4.39 -4.44 16.27
CA LEU A 108 5.27 -4.75 17.40
C LEU A 108 5.95 -3.52 17.97
N LEU A 109 6.50 -2.66 17.11
CA LEU A 109 7.19 -1.43 17.50
C LEU A 109 6.26 -0.47 18.23
N GLN A 110 5.01 -0.37 17.77
CA GLN A 110 3.94 0.44 18.36
C GLN A 110 3.27 -0.25 19.55
N ARG A 111 3.64 -1.50 19.85
CA ARG A 111 3.10 -2.34 20.93
C ARG A 111 1.57 -2.39 20.94
N HIS A 112 0.96 -2.56 19.76
CA HIS A 112 -0.49 -2.66 19.59
C HIS A 112 -1.15 -3.73 20.49
N PHE A 113 -0.40 -4.75 20.92
CA PHE A 113 -0.87 -5.75 21.87
C PHE A 113 -1.23 -5.19 23.26
N LEU A 114 -0.67 -4.03 23.67
CA LEU A 114 -1.06 -3.36 24.91
C LEU A 114 -2.43 -2.68 24.82
N LEU A 115 -2.87 -2.37 23.61
CA LEU A 115 -4.15 -1.70 23.33
C LEU A 115 -5.30 -2.69 23.16
N LYS A 116 -4.99 -3.99 23.02
CA LYS A 116 -6.00 -5.04 23.03
C LYS A 116 -6.45 -5.26 24.47
N ILE A 117 -7.76 -5.23 24.72
CA ILE A 117 -8.34 -5.69 25.99
C ILE A 117 -8.13 -7.21 26.04
N ILE A 118 -7.02 -7.65 26.64
CA ILE A 118 -6.74 -9.08 26.85
C ILE A 118 -7.77 -9.58 27.87
N GLN A 119 -8.66 -10.49 27.46
CA GLN A 119 -9.46 -11.21 28.43
C GLN A 119 -8.54 -12.09 29.30
N PRO A 120 -8.78 -12.21 30.61
CA PRO A 120 -7.95 -13.05 31.47
C PRO A 120 -7.99 -14.52 30.98
N GLY A 121 -6.92 -14.99 30.34
CA GLY A 121 -6.81 -16.36 29.84
C GLY A 121 -6.09 -16.51 28.49
N ASP A 122 -6.09 -15.46 27.66
CA ASP A 122 -5.48 -15.54 26.33
C ASP A 122 -3.97 -15.31 26.41
N SER A 123 -3.21 -16.39 26.23
CA SER A 123 -1.76 -16.44 26.45
C SER A 123 -0.93 -16.19 25.19
N ILE A 124 -1.57 -15.89 24.05
CA ILE A 124 -0.91 -15.61 22.77
C ILE A 124 -1.64 -14.45 22.08
N VAL A 125 -0.96 -13.31 21.92
CA VAL A 125 -1.37 -12.28 20.95
C VAL A 125 -0.64 -12.59 19.64
N SER A 126 -1.33 -13.25 18.70
CA SER A 126 -0.87 -13.30 17.31
C SER A 126 -1.26 -12.01 16.61
N VAL A 127 -0.32 -11.44 15.86
CA VAL A 127 -0.62 -10.45 14.82
C VAL A 127 -0.55 -11.24 13.51
N SER A 128 -1.67 -11.29 12.79
CA SER A 128 -1.84 -12.09 11.57
C SER A 128 -2.78 -11.36 10.63
N GLU A 129 -2.29 -10.98 9.46
CA GLU A 129 -3.12 -10.50 8.34
C GLU A 129 -4.06 -11.56 7.74
N ILE A 130 -3.78 -12.84 7.98
CA ILE A 130 -4.69 -13.90 7.54
C ILE A 130 -5.74 -14.06 8.61
N GLN A 131 -6.94 -13.58 8.28
CA GLN A 131 -8.24 -14.02 8.77
C GLN A 131 -8.10 -14.70 10.13
N GLU A 132 -8.04 -13.88 11.19
CA GLU A 132 -8.65 -14.34 12.44
C GLU A 132 -10.09 -14.70 12.03
N ALA A 133 -10.35 -15.99 11.83
CA ALA A 133 -11.68 -16.51 12.08
C ALA A 133 -11.93 -16.15 13.53
N VAL A 134 -12.45 -14.94 13.75
CA VAL A 134 -12.89 -14.48 15.05
C VAL A 134 -14.01 -15.45 15.36
N ASP A 135 -13.71 -16.41 16.21
CA ASP A 135 -14.73 -17.16 16.91
C ASP A 135 -15.61 -16.09 17.58
N PHE A 136 -16.82 -15.89 17.05
CA PHE A 136 -17.79 -14.86 17.46
C PHE A 136 -18.37 -15.17 18.87
N HIS A 137 -17.51 -15.59 19.79
CA HIS A 137 -17.90 -16.07 21.11
C HIS A 137 -17.24 -15.36 22.29
N SER A 138 -16.54 -14.25 22.05
CA SER A 138 -16.30 -13.27 23.11
C SER A 138 -17.05 -11.98 22.74
N LYS A 139 -18.13 -11.69 23.48
CA LYS A 139 -18.81 -10.39 23.45
C LYS A 139 -17.77 -9.31 23.78
N THR A 140 -17.17 -8.69 22.78
CA THR A 140 -16.41 -7.46 23.00
C THR A 140 -17.43 -6.41 23.47
N THR A 141 -17.21 -5.86 24.66
CA THR A 141 -18.10 -4.82 25.22
C THR A 141 -17.77 -3.42 24.71
N ASP A 142 -16.75 -3.30 23.85
CA ASP A 142 -16.32 -2.05 23.24
C ASP A 142 -16.99 -1.87 21.88
N GLU A 143 -18.03 -1.03 21.84
CA GLU A 143 -18.78 -0.67 20.63
C GLU A 143 -17.89 -0.09 19.51
N ASN A 144 -16.68 0.37 19.85
CA ASN A 144 -15.74 0.96 18.89
C ASN A 144 -14.53 0.05 18.58
N TYR A 145 -14.62 -1.24 18.93
CA TYR A 145 -13.52 -2.19 18.76
C TYR A 145 -12.96 -2.19 17.33
N PHE A 146 -13.82 -2.31 16.31
CA PHE A 146 -13.40 -2.36 14.91
C PHE A 146 -12.75 -1.06 14.46
N LEU A 147 -13.30 0.09 14.87
CA LEU A 147 -12.73 1.40 14.54
C LEU A 147 -11.32 1.58 15.12
N LYS A 148 -11.12 1.18 16.38
CA LYS A 148 -9.80 1.20 17.03
C LYS A 148 -8.84 0.24 16.34
N SER A 149 -9.32 -0.94 15.91
CA SER A 149 -8.50 -1.90 15.18
C SER A 149 -8.05 -1.37 13.83
N GLN A 150 -8.97 -0.83 13.02
CA GLN A 150 -8.67 -0.23 11.74
C GLN A 150 -7.70 0.95 11.86
N ALA A 151 -7.84 1.78 12.90
CA ALA A 151 -6.89 2.85 13.19
C ALA A 151 -5.46 2.33 13.47
N ARG A 152 -5.33 1.18 14.15
CA ARG A 152 -4.02 0.53 14.37
C ARG A 152 -3.44 -0.04 13.08
N GLU A 153 -4.25 -0.58 12.19
CA GLU A 153 -3.79 -1.03 10.87
C GLU A 153 -3.21 0.14 10.07
N ILE A 154 -3.90 1.29 10.06
CA ILE A 154 -3.39 2.51 9.40
C ILE A 154 -2.05 2.93 10.02
N LEU A 155 -1.94 2.98 11.35
CA LEU A 155 -0.69 3.35 12.00
C LEU A 155 0.46 2.38 11.71
N ALA A 156 0.18 1.07 11.63
CA ALA A 156 1.15 0.07 11.20
C ALA A 156 1.56 0.25 9.73
N ASP A 157 0.63 0.63 8.85
CA ASP A 157 0.93 0.96 7.46
C ASP A 157 1.90 2.14 7.32
N LEU A 158 1.68 3.20 8.10
CA LEU A 158 2.50 4.41 8.06
C LEU A 158 3.95 4.11 8.48
N GLU A 159 4.14 3.31 9.53
CA GLU A 159 5.48 2.84 9.91
C GLU A 159 6.06 1.89 8.86
N GLY A 160 5.23 1.01 8.29
CA GLY A 160 5.60 0.15 7.17
C GLY A 160 6.13 0.94 5.98
N VAL A 161 5.49 2.07 5.64
CA VAL A 161 5.91 2.98 4.57
C VAL A 161 7.27 3.61 4.88
N ASP A 162 7.44 4.19 6.07
CA ASP A 162 8.68 4.87 6.47
C ASP A 162 9.90 3.94 6.40
N LEU A 163 9.75 2.73 6.94
CA LEU A 163 10.79 1.69 6.91
C LEU A 163 11.04 1.16 5.49
N THR A 164 10.00 1.05 4.66
CA THR A 164 10.15 0.62 3.26
C THR A 164 10.89 1.66 2.43
N VAL A 165 10.60 2.95 2.60
CA VAL A 165 11.34 4.03 1.93
C VAL A 165 12.81 4.02 2.35
N SER A 166 13.07 3.83 3.65
CA SER A 166 14.44 3.66 4.17
C SER A 166 15.16 2.46 3.56
N TYR A 167 14.45 1.33 3.39
CA TYR A 167 14.96 0.15 2.69
C TYR A 167 15.28 0.45 1.22
N MET A 168 14.38 1.15 0.51
CA MET A 168 14.57 1.50 -0.90
C MET A 168 15.80 2.39 -1.10
N LEU A 169 16.02 3.38 -0.22
CA LEU A 169 17.23 4.21 -0.25
C LEU A 169 18.50 3.37 -0.09
N LYS A 170 18.52 2.51 0.93
CA LYS A 170 19.68 1.64 1.23
C LYS A 170 20.01 0.69 0.07
N ASN A 171 18.99 0.21 -0.65
CA ASN A 171 19.14 -0.75 -1.74
C ASN A 171 19.12 -0.10 -3.13
N LYS A 172 19.16 1.24 -3.22
CA LYS A 172 19.15 2.01 -4.49
C LYS A 172 17.90 1.75 -5.36
N LEU A 173 16.78 1.44 -4.73
CA LEU A 173 15.46 1.27 -5.36
C LEU A 173 14.60 2.54 -5.28
N PHE A 174 15.09 3.59 -4.62
CA PHE A 174 14.40 4.87 -4.48
C PHE A 174 14.56 5.75 -5.73
N HIS A 175 13.75 5.44 -6.75
CA HIS A 175 13.64 6.15 -8.01
C HIS A 175 12.19 6.11 -8.50
N MET A 176 11.82 6.92 -9.50
CA MET A 176 10.42 7.05 -9.96
C MET A 176 9.74 5.70 -10.29
N PRO A 177 10.37 4.76 -11.03
CA PRO A 177 9.82 3.42 -11.22
C PRO A 177 9.56 2.65 -9.92
N GLY A 178 10.49 2.69 -8.97
CA GLY A 178 10.37 1.99 -7.69
C GLY A 178 9.31 2.60 -6.78
N ILE A 179 9.19 3.94 -6.78
CA ILE A 179 8.15 4.67 -6.05
C ILE A 179 6.78 4.30 -6.61
N TYR A 180 6.62 4.31 -7.94
CA TYR A 180 5.39 3.88 -8.61
C TYR A 180 5.02 2.44 -8.25
N LEU A 181 5.98 1.51 -8.31
CA LEU A 181 5.75 0.10 -8.01
C LEU A 181 5.45 -0.13 -6.52
N LEU A 182 6.00 0.67 -5.61
CA LEU A 182 5.61 0.65 -4.19
C LEU A 182 4.15 1.09 -4.02
N MET A 183 3.74 2.19 -4.68
CA MET A 183 2.35 2.66 -4.62
C MET A 183 1.39 1.59 -5.15
N CYS A 184 1.70 0.96 -6.29
CA CYS A 184 0.90 -0.16 -6.82
C CYS A 184 0.88 -1.36 -5.88
N ALA A 185 2.02 -1.72 -5.30
CA ALA A 185 2.14 -2.81 -4.34
C ALA A 185 1.22 -2.60 -3.15
N GLN A 186 1.23 -1.41 -2.55
CA GLN A 186 0.40 -1.09 -1.38
C GLN A 186 -1.09 -1.12 -1.69
N GLU A 187 -1.52 -0.47 -2.77
CA GLU A 187 -2.93 -0.49 -3.18
C GLU A 187 -3.42 -1.93 -3.40
N ILE A 188 -2.65 -2.76 -4.12
CA ILE A 188 -3.01 -4.17 -4.37
C ILE A 188 -3.07 -4.98 -3.07
N MET A 189 -2.16 -4.73 -2.13
CA MET A 189 -2.24 -5.37 -0.81
C MET A 189 -3.50 -4.92 -0.05
N PHE A 190 -3.91 -3.65 -0.13
CA PHE A 190 -5.13 -3.18 0.51
C PHE A 190 -6.36 -3.89 -0.04
N HIS A 191 -6.47 -4.00 -1.36
CA HIS A 191 -7.52 -4.80 -1.99
C HIS A 191 -7.52 -6.25 -1.47
N ARG A 192 -6.34 -6.87 -1.40
CA ARG A 192 -6.15 -8.26 -0.96
C ARG A 192 -6.56 -8.51 0.49
N PHE A 193 -6.29 -7.57 1.39
CA PHE A 193 -6.68 -7.70 2.79
C PHE A 193 -8.17 -7.46 3.02
N PHE A 194 -8.81 -6.71 2.13
CA PHE A 194 -10.22 -6.38 2.25
C PHE A 194 -11.13 -7.47 1.64
N GLN A 195 -10.74 -8.02 0.48
CA GLN A 195 -11.38 -9.13 -0.25
C GLN A 195 -12.81 -8.91 -0.75
N SER A 196 -13.66 -8.19 -0.03
CA SER A 196 -15.07 -7.97 -0.36
C SER A 196 -15.46 -6.53 -0.13
N TYR A 197 -15.88 -5.86 -1.18
CA TYR A 197 -16.35 -4.48 -1.10
C TYR A 197 -17.82 -4.40 -0.68
N PRO A 198 -18.17 -3.58 0.33
CA PRO A 198 -19.57 -3.23 0.56
C PRO A 198 -20.07 -2.37 -0.61
N GLU A 199 -21.39 -2.41 -0.85
CA GLU A 199 -22.01 -1.60 -1.90
C GLU A 199 -21.88 -0.09 -1.62
N ASN A 200 -21.84 0.31 -0.35
CA ASN A 200 -21.75 1.69 0.13
C ASN A 200 -20.56 1.88 1.09
N PHE A 201 -20.19 3.14 1.40
CA PHE A 201 -19.21 3.48 2.46
C PHE A 201 -19.79 3.30 3.87
N GLU A 202 -20.24 2.09 4.18
CA GLU A 202 -20.45 1.68 5.55
C GLU A 202 -19.10 1.33 6.17
N ILE A 203 -18.88 1.73 7.43
CA ILE A 203 -17.69 1.31 8.16
C ILE A 203 -17.88 -0.18 8.46
N PRO A 204 -17.06 -1.06 7.89
CA PRO A 204 -17.27 -2.48 8.03
C PRO A 204 -16.85 -2.94 9.43
N GLU A 205 -17.60 -3.90 9.98
CA GLU A 205 -17.26 -4.60 11.23
C GLU A 205 -16.16 -5.66 11.00
N ILE A 206 -15.05 -5.22 10.41
CA ILE A 206 -13.85 -6.04 10.18
C ILE A 206 -12.60 -5.28 10.63
N ASN A 207 -11.49 -6.00 10.78
CA ASN A 207 -10.24 -5.42 11.31
C ASN A 207 -9.53 -4.49 10.32
N HIS A 208 -9.67 -4.70 9.01
CA HIS A 208 -8.99 -3.91 7.99
C HIS A 208 -9.88 -2.76 7.48
N PRO A 209 -9.33 -1.53 7.35
CA PRO A 209 -10.08 -0.41 6.78
C PRO A 209 -10.43 -0.65 5.31
N ASN A 210 -11.47 0.03 4.84
CA ASN A 210 -11.77 0.09 3.40
C ASN A 210 -10.52 0.56 2.61
N PRO A 211 -10.15 -0.09 1.49
CA PRO A 211 -8.96 0.25 0.71
C PRO A 211 -8.90 1.71 0.27
N VAL A 212 -10.04 2.33 -0.03
CA VAL A 212 -10.09 3.76 -0.39
C VAL A 212 -9.68 4.62 0.81
N VAL A 213 -10.14 4.30 2.02
CA VAL A 213 -9.79 5.03 3.25
C VAL A 213 -8.35 4.76 3.67
N ARG A 214 -7.89 3.51 3.55
CA ARG A 214 -6.51 3.11 3.84
C ARG A 214 -5.53 3.84 2.89
N GLY A 215 -5.87 3.89 1.59
CA GLY A 215 -5.12 4.60 0.56
C GLY A 215 -4.99 6.10 0.82
N GLU A 216 -6.04 6.79 1.30
CA GLU A 216 -5.99 8.22 1.64
C GLU A 216 -4.87 8.54 2.65
N TYR A 217 -4.78 7.77 3.73
CA TYR A 217 -3.73 7.94 4.73
C TYR A 217 -2.35 7.56 4.19
N VAL A 218 -2.24 6.40 3.56
CA VAL A 218 -0.95 5.84 3.14
C VAL A 218 -0.36 6.62 1.97
N GLN A 219 -1.14 6.92 0.93
CA GLN A 219 -0.67 7.71 -0.22
C GLN A 219 -0.41 9.16 0.17
N GLY A 220 -1.23 9.73 1.06
CA GLY A 220 -1.00 11.06 1.62
C GLY A 220 0.34 11.14 2.36
N TYR A 221 0.61 10.17 3.23
CA TYR A 221 1.88 10.08 3.95
C TYR A 221 3.07 9.81 3.02
N LEU A 222 2.98 8.79 2.16
CA LEU A 222 4.03 8.38 1.23
C LEU A 222 4.42 9.52 0.29
N THR A 223 3.44 10.22 -0.28
CA THR A 223 3.70 11.35 -1.20
C THR A 223 4.51 12.43 -0.50
N ASN A 224 4.13 12.81 0.72
CA ASN A 224 4.89 13.79 1.50
C ASN A 224 6.30 13.27 1.81
N LEU A 225 6.41 12.03 2.29
CA LEU A 225 7.67 11.40 2.66
C LEU A 225 8.63 11.32 1.46
N VAL A 226 8.14 10.97 0.28
CA VAL A 226 8.93 10.93 -0.94
C VAL A 226 9.47 12.31 -1.29
N LEU A 227 8.63 13.36 -1.27
CA LEU A 227 9.04 14.72 -1.58
C LEU A 227 10.13 15.23 -0.62
N ASP A 228 9.95 15.01 0.68
CA ASP A 228 10.95 15.41 1.68
C ASP A 228 12.23 14.59 1.58
N THR A 229 12.12 13.30 1.25
CA THR A 229 13.27 12.43 1.00
C THR A 229 14.07 12.88 -0.22
N LEU A 230 13.40 13.26 -1.31
CA LEU A 230 14.06 13.77 -2.52
C LEU A 230 14.85 15.06 -2.22
N VAL A 231 14.25 16.00 -1.48
CA VAL A 231 14.93 17.25 -1.06
C VAL A 231 16.10 16.95 -0.14
N LYS A 232 15.89 16.13 0.91
CA LYS A 232 16.91 15.80 1.92
C LYS A 232 18.15 15.12 1.31
N ASN A 233 17.97 14.32 0.27
CA ASN A 233 19.06 13.64 -0.43
C ASN A 233 19.65 14.47 -1.59
N GLY A 234 19.23 15.72 -1.78
CA GLY A 234 19.73 16.60 -2.84
C GLY A 234 19.38 16.14 -4.25
N LEU A 235 18.34 15.32 -4.42
CA LEU A 235 17.87 14.84 -5.72
C LEU A 235 17.02 15.90 -6.44
N ILE A 236 16.40 16.79 -5.68
CA ILE A 236 15.69 17.99 -6.15
C ILE A 236 16.01 19.17 -5.22
N SER A 237 15.74 20.40 -5.66
CA SER A 237 15.97 21.60 -4.84
C SER A 237 14.78 21.89 -3.93
N GLU A 238 13.57 21.84 -4.47
CA GLU A 238 12.34 22.13 -3.73
C GLU A 238 11.27 21.07 -3.99
N ARG A 239 10.35 20.90 -3.03
CA ARG A 239 9.24 19.93 -3.13
C ARG A 239 8.41 20.13 -4.41
N LYS A 240 8.21 21.38 -4.85
CA LYS A 240 7.41 21.72 -6.04
C LYS A 240 7.97 21.11 -7.33
N ASP A 241 9.29 20.85 -7.37
CA ASP A 241 9.97 20.32 -8.55
C ASP A 241 9.58 18.86 -8.83
N ALA A 242 9.13 18.13 -7.81
CA ALA A 242 8.67 16.75 -7.93
C ALA A 242 7.18 16.54 -7.59
N ALA A 243 6.49 17.53 -7.01
CA ALA A 243 5.11 17.39 -6.59
C ALA A 243 4.19 16.93 -7.72
N TYR A 244 4.29 17.53 -8.91
CA TYR A 244 3.44 17.18 -10.04
C TYR A 244 3.71 15.77 -10.60
N PRO A 245 4.98 15.35 -10.83
CA PRO A 245 5.31 13.96 -11.16
C PRO A 245 4.86 12.93 -10.10
N ILE A 246 5.02 13.21 -8.80
CA ILE A 246 4.58 12.27 -7.75
C ILE A 246 3.05 12.13 -7.72
N THR A 247 2.32 13.23 -7.93
CA THR A 247 0.86 13.18 -8.10
C THR A 247 0.45 12.32 -9.29
N TYR A 248 1.16 12.43 -10.42
CA TYR A 248 0.95 11.55 -11.58
C TYR A 248 1.15 10.08 -11.21
N LEU A 249 2.25 9.74 -10.52
CA LEU A 249 2.52 8.36 -10.10
C LEU A 249 1.42 7.83 -9.16
N SER A 250 0.95 8.64 -8.21
CA SER A 250 -0.09 8.26 -7.26
C SER A 250 -1.41 7.96 -7.97
N ILE A 251 -1.87 8.85 -8.86
CA ILE A 251 -3.11 8.66 -9.64
C ILE A 251 -3.00 7.43 -10.54
N ARG A 252 -1.86 7.29 -11.24
CA ARG A 252 -1.61 6.14 -12.09
C ARG A 252 -1.61 4.84 -11.28
N ALA A 253 -0.95 4.82 -10.12
CA ALA A 253 -0.85 3.63 -9.29
C ALA A 253 -2.23 3.18 -8.78
N SER A 254 -3.03 4.12 -8.26
CA SER A 254 -4.41 3.85 -7.82
C SER A 254 -5.27 3.31 -8.97
N SER A 255 -5.15 3.90 -10.16
CA SER A 255 -5.94 3.50 -11.33
C SER A 255 -5.56 2.09 -11.81
N MET A 256 -4.26 1.82 -11.93
CA MET A 256 -3.76 0.54 -12.41
C MET A 256 -3.98 -0.58 -11.40
N ALA A 257 -3.81 -0.32 -10.09
CA ALA A 257 -4.10 -1.28 -9.03
C ALA A 257 -5.60 -1.65 -9.00
N GLY A 258 -6.49 -0.66 -9.07
CA GLY A 258 -7.93 -0.88 -9.09
C GLY A 258 -8.38 -1.68 -10.32
N LEU A 259 -7.89 -1.35 -11.52
CA LEU A 259 -8.20 -2.10 -12.74
C LEU A 259 -7.62 -3.51 -12.72
N PHE A 260 -6.38 -3.67 -12.22
CA PHE A 260 -5.77 -4.98 -12.05
C PHE A 260 -6.62 -5.87 -11.14
N TRP A 261 -7.05 -5.34 -9.99
CA TRP A 261 -7.87 -6.07 -9.04
C TRP A 261 -9.20 -6.50 -9.67
N ALA A 262 -9.88 -5.56 -10.34
CA ALA A 262 -11.16 -5.80 -10.99
C ALA A 262 -11.08 -6.88 -12.09
N ASN A 263 -10.06 -6.81 -12.94
CA ASN A 263 -9.82 -7.80 -14.01
C ASN A 263 -9.58 -9.20 -13.44
N ARG A 264 -8.97 -9.29 -12.26
CA ARG A 264 -8.56 -10.57 -11.68
C ARG A 264 -9.62 -11.20 -10.77
N TYR A 265 -10.42 -10.38 -10.09
CA TYR A 265 -11.26 -10.82 -8.98
C TYR A 265 -12.73 -10.38 -9.04
N GLU A 266 -13.09 -9.41 -9.90
CA GLU A 266 -14.46 -8.89 -10.00
C GLU A 266 -15.18 -9.27 -11.31
N GLU A 267 -14.58 -10.14 -12.14
CA GLU A 267 -15.12 -10.53 -13.47
C GLU A 267 -15.52 -9.31 -14.34
N PHE A 268 -14.71 -8.25 -14.26
CA PHE A 268 -15.00 -6.96 -14.89
C PHE A 268 -15.11 -7.06 -16.43
N ASP A 269 -16.25 -6.67 -16.99
CA ASP A 269 -16.56 -6.72 -18.43
C ASP A 269 -16.33 -5.39 -19.18
N GLY A 270 -16.02 -4.30 -18.46
CA GLY A 270 -15.79 -2.98 -19.01
C GLY A 270 -17.03 -2.08 -19.14
N GLY A 271 -18.23 -2.55 -18.76
CA GLY A 271 -19.47 -1.80 -18.90
C GLY A 271 -19.70 -0.71 -17.83
N GLU A 272 -19.15 -0.90 -16.63
CA GLU A 272 -19.30 -0.01 -15.48
C GLU A 272 -17.94 0.41 -14.90
N LEU A 273 -17.94 1.21 -13.81
CA LEU A 273 -16.71 1.44 -13.05
C LEU A 273 -16.46 0.25 -12.11
N PRO A 274 -15.20 -0.25 -12.00
CA PRO A 274 -14.82 -1.19 -10.97
C PRO A 274 -15.22 -0.73 -9.57
N THR A 275 -15.47 -1.67 -8.66
CA THR A 275 -16.04 -1.35 -7.35
C THR A 275 -15.21 -0.33 -6.58
N PHE A 276 -13.89 -0.52 -6.53
CA PHE A 276 -12.98 0.46 -5.92
C PHE A 276 -13.06 1.85 -6.55
N MET A 277 -13.14 1.93 -7.88
CA MET A 277 -13.23 3.21 -8.59
C MET A 277 -14.57 3.90 -8.37
N ARG A 278 -15.67 3.14 -8.32
CA ARG A 278 -17.00 3.63 -7.97
C ARG A 278 -17.01 4.19 -6.55
N LEU A 279 -16.38 3.50 -5.60
CA LEU A 279 -16.22 3.97 -4.22
C LEU A 279 -15.29 5.21 -4.15
N ALA A 280 -14.22 5.27 -4.93
CA ALA A 280 -13.34 6.45 -4.97
C ALA A 280 -13.98 7.67 -5.69
N SER A 281 -15.15 7.51 -6.31
CA SER A 281 -15.80 8.56 -7.11
C SER A 281 -16.31 9.74 -6.26
N LYS A 282 -16.64 10.85 -6.96
CA LYS A 282 -17.17 12.07 -6.32
C LYS A 282 -18.49 11.84 -5.61
N GLU A 283 -19.31 10.89 -6.06
CA GLU A 283 -20.62 10.59 -5.47
C GLU A 283 -20.48 10.10 -4.03
N ASN A 284 -19.37 9.42 -3.73
CA ASN A 284 -19.05 8.89 -2.42
C ASN A 284 -18.11 9.78 -1.60
N HIS A 285 -17.86 11.02 -2.03
CA HIS A 285 -16.88 11.89 -1.37
C HIS A 285 -17.24 12.17 0.10
N GLU A 286 -18.47 12.59 0.38
CA GLU A 286 -18.92 12.91 1.73
C GLU A 286 -18.82 11.71 2.70
N PRO A 287 -19.42 10.53 2.40
CA PRO A 287 -19.31 9.38 3.32
C PRO A 287 -17.86 8.89 3.46
N LYS A 288 -17.05 8.96 2.40
CA LYS A 288 -15.61 8.69 2.50
C LYS A 288 -14.94 9.63 3.50
N MET A 289 -15.19 10.93 3.41
CA MET A 289 -14.57 11.91 4.31
C MET A 289 -15.02 11.75 5.77
N GLN A 290 -16.28 11.37 5.99
CA GLN A 290 -16.78 11.03 7.33
C GLN A 290 -16.02 9.83 7.93
N TYR A 291 -15.79 8.79 7.14
CA TYR A 291 -15.00 7.64 7.58
C TYR A 291 -13.52 8.04 7.82
N VAL A 292 -12.90 8.79 6.91
CA VAL A 292 -11.53 9.32 7.09
C VAL A 292 -11.41 10.11 8.40
N HIS A 293 -12.34 11.02 8.69
CA HIS A 293 -12.33 11.80 9.94
C HIS A 293 -12.57 10.94 11.19
N THR A 294 -13.43 9.92 11.08
CA THR A 294 -13.65 8.95 12.17
C THR A 294 -12.36 8.18 12.47
N MET A 295 -11.62 7.74 11.44
CA MET A 295 -10.30 7.13 11.61
C MET A 295 -9.30 8.08 12.23
N ARG A 296 -9.31 9.37 11.84
CA ARG A 296 -8.40 10.37 12.43
C ARG A 296 -8.58 10.45 13.94
N TYR A 297 -9.83 10.52 14.40
CA TYR A 297 -10.14 10.57 15.83
C TYR A 297 -9.57 9.35 16.58
N TRP A 298 -9.75 8.14 16.06
CA TRP A 298 -9.27 6.92 16.72
C TRP A 298 -7.75 6.72 16.61
N ILE A 299 -7.13 7.26 15.57
CA ILE A 299 -5.68 7.35 15.46
C ILE A 299 -5.15 8.29 16.56
N ASP A 300 -5.69 9.50 16.68
CA ASP A 300 -5.26 10.47 17.70
C ASP A 300 -5.47 9.95 19.11
N TYR A 301 -6.60 9.26 19.35
CA TYR A 301 -6.90 8.64 20.63
C TYR A 301 -5.84 7.60 21.06
N GLN A 302 -5.31 6.81 20.13
CA GLN A 302 -4.34 5.74 20.42
C GLN A 302 -2.88 6.23 20.37
N LEU A 303 -2.60 7.33 19.66
CA LEU A 303 -1.25 7.82 19.45
C LEU A 303 -0.51 8.17 20.73
N GLU A 304 -1.17 8.72 21.75
CA GLU A 304 -0.51 9.09 23.01
C GLU A 304 0.06 7.88 23.76
N GLU A 305 -0.69 6.78 23.80
CA GLU A 305 -0.23 5.52 24.39
C GLU A 305 0.89 4.91 23.55
N ILE A 306 0.76 4.92 22.21
CA ILE A 306 1.76 4.38 21.29
C ILE A 306 3.08 5.16 21.43
N LYS A 307 3.05 6.50 21.42
CA LYS A 307 4.23 7.35 21.61
C LYS A 307 4.97 7.02 22.89
N SER A 308 4.24 6.86 23.99
CA SER A 308 4.80 6.58 25.31
C SER A 308 5.45 5.20 25.42
N ASN A 309 5.06 4.27 24.54
CA ASN A 309 5.46 2.88 24.60
C ASN A 309 6.26 2.40 23.39
N HIS A 310 6.49 3.26 22.39
CA HIS A 310 7.14 2.89 21.14
C HIS A 310 8.54 2.33 21.38
N LEU A 311 8.88 1.21 20.74
CA LEU A 311 10.16 0.53 20.97
C LEU A 311 11.36 1.20 20.31
N CYS A 312 11.13 2.09 19.35
CA CYS A 312 12.17 2.76 18.57
C CYS A 312 12.02 4.29 18.58
N SER A 313 13.16 4.99 18.55
CA SER A 313 13.26 6.43 18.29
C SER A 313 14.55 6.70 17.49
N PRO A 314 14.52 7.53 16.43
CA PRO A 314 13.33 8.19 15.86
C PRO A 314 12.35 7.18 15.23
N ASN A 315 11.10 7.61 15.04
CA ASN A 315 10.02 6.81 14.43
C ASN A 315 9.12 7.70 13.55
N PHE A 316 8.12 7.10 12.91
CA PHE A 316 7.24 7.77 11.94
C PHE A 316 6.30 8.83 12.55
N ILE A 317 6.07 8.80 13.87
CA ILE A 317 4.97 9.51 14.53
C ILE A 317 5.14 11.03 14.46
N GLU A 318 6.31 11.55 14.82
CA GLU A 318 6.58 13.00 14.81
C GLU A 318 6.36 13.59 13.40
N TYR A 319 6.82 12.85 12.39
CA TYR A 319 6.63 13.23 11.00
C TYR A 319 5.14 13.20 10.61
N PHE A 320 4.42 12.11 10.93
CA PHE A 320 2.98 12.00 10.67
C PHE A 320 2.17 13.14 11.30
N GLU A 321 2.46 13.49 12.56
CA GLU A 321 1.78 14.57 13.25
C GLU A 321 2.07 15.95 12.65
N GLY A 322 3.31 16.15 12.17
CA GLY A 322 3.75 17.36 11.48
C GLY A 322 3.03 17.60 10.15
N LEU A 323 2.63 16.53 9.44
CA LEU A 323 1.88 16.64 8.19
C LEU A 323 0.45 17.16 8.38
N ARG A 324 -0.11 17.03 9.59
CA ARG A 324 -1.49 17.45 9.92
C ARG A 324 -2.56 16.89 8.97
N LEU A 325 -2.33 15.71 8.40
CA LEU A 325 -3.29 15.06 7.50
C LEU A 325 -4.65 14.90 8.19
N TYR A 326 -5.66 15.49 7.58
CA TYR A 326 -7.07 15.47 8.03
C TYR A 326 -7.33 16.02 9.45
N LYS A 327 -6.41 16.84 10.01
CA LYS A 327 -6.67 17.65 11.21
C LYS A 327 -7.57 18.84 10.85
N LYS A 328 -8.58 19.13 11.67
CA LYS A 328 -9.44 20.31 11.54
C LYS A 328 -8.74 21.59 11.98
#